data_AF-A0A257SMK3-F1
#
_entry.id   AF-A0A257SMK3-F1
#
_cell.length_a   1.000
_cell.length_b   1.000
_cell.length_c   1.000
_cell.angle_alpha   90.00
_cell.angle_beta   90.00
_cell.angle_gamma   90.00
#
_symmetry.space_group_name_H-M   'P 1'
#
loop_
_entity.id
_entity.type
_entity.pdbx_description
1 polymer ?
#
loop_
_entity_poly.entity_id
_entity_poly.type
_entity_poly.pdbx_seq_one_letter_code
_entity_poly.pdbx_strand_id
1 'polypeptide(L)'
;MTAKSRSAPAPARAAGPRGLADALRRVPWWAVATTAVVMLSANFMVDPLRDAATFRPVTEVHLVHSAAYLVLAPLCDVFDALSLMTVRQHVAILVTLAALFAAWRVWRGWRRHGTTPVREARAVVFGVLGLLAFYAAGILVPRPMARLVVSPPLNEALVVVDFHSHTRYSHDGAPWFTPEANRRWHRDAGFDVAYVTDHRTVQGAEEARRHNPRIAGEGTTLLQGLEVVWQHAHVNLLGAQQTFSGLTDPNLRDIDDKALALASMIPHHEPVLIFTFPGLLRHLHPAAAPGTPGVRAIEIVDGSPRGLSDTRRLRTKIATVADDDSLALVAGTDNHGWGYTAPAWTL
;
A
#
# COMPACT_ATOMS: atom_id res chain seq x y z
N MET A 1 -64.20 -44.21 -57.76
CA MET A 1 -64.28 -43.64 -56.39
C MET A 1 -63.29 -44.40 -55.50
N THR A 2 -62.09 -43.84 -55.33
CA THR A 2 -60.98 -44.43 -54.57
C THR A 2 -60.90 -43.76 -53.20
N ALA A 3 -61.16 -44.52 -52.14
CA ALA A 3 -61.16 -44.04 -50.77
C ALA A 3 -59.73 -43.79 -50.27
N LYS A 4 -59.40 -42.53 -49.97
CA LYS A 4 -58.17 -42.13 -49.28
C LYS A 4 -58.23 -42.53 -47.81
N SER A 5 -57.49 -43.57 -47.45
CA SER A 5 -57.15 -43.93 -46.07
C SER A 5 -56.38 -42.78 -45.41
N ARG A 6 -57.00 -42.09 -44.45
CA ARG A 6 -56.34 -41.12 -43.56
C ARG A 6 -55.52 -41.90 -42.53
N SER A 7 -54.20 -41.83 -42.64
CA SER A 7 -53.28 -42.27 -41.60
C SER A 7 -53.44 -41.41 -40.35
N ALA A 8 -53.59 -42.07 -39.19
CA ALA A 8 -53.64 -41.41 -37.90
C ALA A 8 -52.29 -40.75 -37.57
N PRO A 9 -52.27 -39.56 -36.93
CA PRO A 9 -51.03 -38.92 -36.50
C PRO A 9 -50.36 -39.75 -35.41
N ALA A 10 -49.05 -39.96 -35.55
CA ALA A 10 -48.23 -40.66 -34.58
C ALA A 10 -48.29 -39.95 -33.21
N PRO A 11 -48.33 -40.68 -32.08
CA PRO A 11 -48.36 -40.08 -30.76
C PRO A 11 -47.11 -39.25 -30.53
N ALA A 12 -47.30 -37.99 -30.13
CA ALA A 12 -46.23 -37.09 -29.75
C ALA A 12 -45.39 -37.74 -28.66
N ARG A 13 -44.11 -38.00 -28.96
CA ARG A 13 -43.11 -38.48 -27.98
C ARG A 13 -43.10 -37.50 -26.81
N ALA A 14 -43.61 -37.92 -25.66
CA ALA A 14 -43.51 -37.18 -24.41
C ALA A 14 -42.05 -36.83 -24.16
N ALA A 15 -41.77 -35.53 -24.01
CA ALA A 15 -40.46 -35.02 -23.66
C ALA A 15 -40.08 -35.57 -22.28
N GLY A 16 -39.30 -36.65 -22.26
CA GLY A 16 -38.83 -37.27 -21.03
C GLY A 16 -37.89 -36.36 -20.23
N PRO A 17 -37.54 -36.74 -18.98
CA PRO A 17 -36.82 -35.94 -17.96
C PRO A 17 -35.37 -35.53 -18.32
N ARG A 18 -34.95 -35.65 -19.58
CA ARG A 18 -33.65 -35.22 -20.09
C ARG A 18 -33.45 -33.70 -20.05
N GLY A 19 -34.55 -32.92 -19.98
CA GLY A 19 -34.49 -31.46 -19.97
C GLY A 19 -33.72 -30.86 -18.78
N LEU A 20 -33.84 -31.46 -17.58
CA LEU A 20 -33.16 -30.93 -16.39
C LEU A 20 -31.66 -31.21 -16.41
N ALA A 21 -31.25 -32.42 -16.78
CA ALA A 21 -29.83 -32.80 -16.85
C ALA A 21 -29.07 -32.03 -17.95
N ASP A 22 -29.71 -31.80 -19.10
CA ASP A 22 -29.13 -31.00 -20.17
C ASP A 22 -29.10 -29.50 -19.83
N ALA A 23 -30.09 -28.99 -19.08
CA ALA A 23 -30.05 -27.64 -18.55
C ALA A 23 -28.91 -27.45 -17.54
N LEU A 24 -28.72 -28.38 -16.60
CA LEU A 24 -27.63 -28.33 -15.60
C LEU A 24 -26.24 -28.43 -16.23
N ARG A 25 -26.07 -29.14 -17.35
CA ARG A 25 -24.79 -29.18 -18.09
C ARG A 25 -24.41 -27.85 -18.75
N ARG A 26 -25.39 -26.97 -19.01
CA ARG A 26 -25.17 -25.64 -19.60
C ARG A 26 -24.87 -24.57 -18.55
N VAL A 27 -25.05 -24.87 -17.27
CA VAL A 27 -24.72 -23.94 -16.18
C VAL A 27 -23.19 -23.77 -16.15
N PRO A 28 -22.69 -22.52 -16.10
CA PRO A 28 -21.27 -22.25 -15.94
C PRO A 28 -20.87 -22.54 -14.49
N TRP A 29 -20.78 -23.81 -14.12
CA TRP A 29 -20.53 -24.25 -12.74
C TRP A 29 -19.27 -23.63 -12.11
N TRP A 30 -18.26 -23.32 -12.93
CA TRP A 30 -17.08 -22.60 -12.46
C TRP A 30 -17.44 -21.19 -11.96
N ALA A 31 -18.28 -20.44 -12.67
CA ALA A 31 -18.72 -19.11 -12.27
C ALA A 31 -19.60 -19.18 -11.01
N VAL A 32 -20.48 -20.17 -10.93
CA VAL A 32 -21.30 -20.44 -9.73
C VAL A 32 -20.42 -20.78 -8.54
N ALA A 33 -19.43 -21.68 -8.72
CA ALA A 33 -18.50 -22.06 -7.67
C ALA A 33 -17.63 -20.89 -7.21
N THR A 34 -17.08 -20.10 -8.14
CA THR A 34 -16.31 -18.88 -7.81
C THR A 34 -17.17 -17.89 -7.04
N THR A 35 -18.40 -17.64 -7.49
CA THR A 35 -19.34 -16.74 -6.80
C THR A 35 -19.65 -17.25 -5.41
N ALA A 36 -19.93 -18.54 -5.26
CA ALA A 36 -20.18 -19.16 -3.95
C ALA A 36 -18.96 -19.05 -3.03
N VAL A 37 -17.75 -19.28 -3.52
CA VAL A 37 -16.51 -19.11 -2.74
C VAL A 37 -16.32 -17.66 -2.30
N VAL A 38 -16.56 -16.68 -3.20
CA VAL A 38 -16.52 -15.26 -2.85
C VAL A 38 -17.55 -14.92 -1.77
N MET A 39 -18.80 -15.37 -1.91
CA MET A 39 -19.84 -15.14 -0.91
C MET A 39 -19.52 -15.82 0.43
N LEU A 40 -18.95 -17.03 0.39
CA LEU A 40 -18.50 -17.71 1.60
C LEU A 40 -17.33 -16.99 2.27
N SER A 41 -16.41 -16.43 1.48
CA SER A 41 -15.26 -15.66 1.99
C SER A 41 -15.68 -14.38 2.72
N ALA A 42 -16.86 -13.83 2.40
CA ALA A 42 -17.42 -12.68 3.11
C ALA A 42 -17.65 -12.96 4.61
N ASN A 43 -17.82 -14.22 5.02
CA ASN A 43 -17.94 -14.59 6.44
C ASN A 43 -16.60 -14.53 7.20
N PHE A 44 -15.49 -14.35 6.48
CA PHE A 44 -14.14 -14.26 7.03
C PHE A 44 -13.53 -12.87 6.82
N MET A 45 -14.37 -11.84 6.62
CA MET A 45 -13.90 -10.47 6.49
C MET A 45 -13.18 -10.05 7.77
N VAL A 46 -12.01 -9.47 7.57
CA VAL A 46 -11.16 -8.91 8.63
C VAL A 46 -11.38 -7.40 8.62
N ASP A 47 -11.44 -6.78 9.80
CA ASP A 47 -11.51 -5.32 9.89
C ASP A 47 -10.37 -4.69 9.06
N PRO A 48 -10.69 -3.82 8.09
CA PRO A 48 -9.69 -3.28 7.18
C PRO A 48 -8.76 -2.28 7.87
N LEU A 49 -9.18 -1.73 9.00
CA LEU A 49 -8.44 -0.76 9.80
C LEU A 49 -8.25 -1.28 11.22
N ARG A 50 -7.02 -1.20 11.69
CA ARG A 50 -6.61 -1.63 13.03
C ARG A 50 -5.55 -0.69 13.54
N ASP A 51 -5.58 -0.47 14.84
CA ASP A 51 -4.52 0.25 15.52
C ASP A 51 -3.19 -0.51 15.34
N ALA A 52 -2.17 0.18 14.86
CA ALA A 52 -0.92 -0.47 14.45
C ALA A 52 -0.11 -1.02 15.63
N ALA A 53 -0.32 -0.51 16.84
CA ALA A 53 0.38 -0.94 18.05
C ALA A 53 -0.34 -2.13 18.72
N THR A 54 -1.66 -2.06 18.83
CA THR A 54 -2.49 -2.99 19.61
C THR A 54 -3.26 -4.01 18.77
N PHE A 55 -3.36 -3.77 17.45
CA PHE A 55 -4.20 -4.53 16.51
C PHE A 55 -5.69 -4.58 16.84
N ARG A 56 -6.14 -3.71 17.73
CA ARG A 56 -7.56 -3.59 18.04
C ARG A 56 -8.29 -2.89 16.89
N PRO A 57 -9.58 -3.20 16.67
CA PRO A 57 -10.41 -2.44 15.76
C PRO A 57 -10.44 -0.96 16.14
N VAL A 58 -10.48 -0.09 15.14
CA VAL A 58 -10.64 1.37 15.29
C VAL A 58 -12.02 1.73 14.79
N THR A 59 -12.76 2.55 15.55
CA THR A 59 -14.15 2.92 15.24
C THR A 59 -14.30 4.38 14.83
N GLU A 60 -13.26 5.17 15.09
CA GLU A 60 -13.16 6.60 14.86
C GLU A 60 -12.97 6.91 13.37
N VAL A 61 -12.47 5.95 12.60
CA VAL A 61 -12.11 6.10 11.19
C VAL A 61 -12.63 4.94 10.34
N HIS A 62 -12.92 5.20 9.08
CA HIS A 62 -13.37 4.18 8.13
C HIS A 62 -12.84 4.45 6.72
N LEU A 63 -12.81 3.41 5.88
CA LEU A 63 -12.46 3.53 4.47
C LEU A 63 -13.69 3.81 3.62
N VAL A 64 -13.61 4.85 2.80
CA VAL A 64 -14.62 5.18 1.78
C VAL A 64 -14.08 4.83 0.40
N HIS A 65 -14.96 4.23 -0.41
CA HIS A 65 -14.65 3.80 -1.78
C HIS A 65 -15.48 4.62 -2.76
N SER A 66 -14.85 5.12 -3.81
CA SER A 66 -15.57 5.80 -4.90
C SER A 66 -16.39 4.80 -5.72
N ALA A 67 -17.39 5.29 -6.46
CA ALA A 67 -18.14 4.43 -7.39
C ALA A 67 -17.23 3.75 -8.43
N ALA A 68 -16.20 4.44 -8.89
CA ALA A 68 -15.20 3.87 -9.80
C ALA A 68 -14.39 2.75 -9.13
N TYR A 69 -14.04 2.91 -7.85
CA TYR A 69 -13.41 1.84 -7.07
C TYR A 69 -14.33 0.62 -7.01
N LEU A 70 -15.61 0.79 -6.65
CA LEU A 70 -16.54 -0.33 -6.51
C LEU A 70 -16.77 -1.10 -7.82
N VAL A 71 -16.81 -0.41 -8.96
CA VAL A 71 -16.90 -1.04 -10.29
C VAL A 71 -15.61 -1.84 -10.61
N LEU A 72 -14.45 -1.33 -10.20
CA LEU A 72 -13.14 -1.93 -10.44
C LEU A 72 -12.65 -2.79 -9.27
N ALA A 73 -13.47 -3.02 -8.24
CA ALA A 73 -13.04 -3.59 -6.96
C ALA A 73 -12.25 -4.90 -7.13
N PRO A 74 -12.64 -5.88 -7.97
CA PRO A 74 -11.86 -7.09 -8.13
C PRO A 74 -10.41 -6.86 -8.59
N LEU A 75 -10.16 -5.80 -9.37
CA LEU A 75 -8.83 -5.43 -9.82
C LEU A 75 -8.12 -4.54 -8.78
N CYS A 76 -8.83 -3.55 -8.24
CA CYS A 76 -8.31 -2.63 -7.23
C CYS A 76 -7.87 -3.39 -5.97
N ASP A 77 -8.70 -4.30 -5.44
CA ASP A 77 -8.43 -5.09 -4.24
C ASP A 77 -7.18 -5.96 -4.43
N VAL A 78 -7.01 -6.57 -5.61
CA VAL A 78 -5.81 -7.39 -5.90
C VAL A 78 -4.56 -6.53 -5.97
N PHE A 79 -4.64 -5.37 -6.60
CA PHE A 79 -3.50 -4.45 -6.64
C PHE A 79 -3.22 -3.82 -5.26
N ASP A 80 -4.24 -3.53 -4.45
CA ASP A 80 -4.07 -3.06 -3.07
C ASP A 80 -3.39 -4.13 -2.23
N ALA A 81 -3.86 -5.36 -2.31
CA ALA A 81 -3.24 -6.48 -1.62
C ALA A 81 -1.77 -6.68 -2.05
N LEU A 82 -1.47 -6.56 -3.35
CA LEU A 82 -0.10 -6.66 -3.85
C LEU A 82 0.77 -5.50 -3.37
N SER A 83 0.26 -4.26 -3.35
CA SER A 83 1.01 -3.09 -2.86
C SER A 83 1.35 -3.19 -1.36
N LEU A 84 0.55 -3.92 -0.58
CA LEU A 84 0.73 -4.09 0.87
C LEU A 84 1.49 -5.37 1.26
N MET A 85 2.15 -6.02 0.30
CA MET A 85 2.92 -7.23 0.56
C MET A 85 4.37 -6.96 0.91
N THR A 86 4.87 -7.75 1.86
CA THR A 86 6.30 -7.86 2.14
C THR A 86 7.04 -8.46 0.94
N VAL A 87 8.35 -8.22 0.86
CA VAL A 87 9.22 -8.85 -0.16
C VAL A 87 9.07 -10.38 -0.17
N ARG A 88 9.00 -11.00 1.01
CA ARG A 88 8.83 -12.47 1.13
C ARG A 88 7.48 -12.95 0.58
N GLN A 89 6.42 -12.18 0.76
CA GLN A 89 5.09 -12.52 0.23
C GLN A 89 5.07 -12.42 -1.30
N HIS A 90 5.70 -11.40 -1.89
CA HIS A 90 5.88 -11.34 -3.34
C HIS A 90 6.64 -12.55 -3.88
N VAL A 91 7.77 -12.90 -3.26
CA VAL A 91 8.54 -14.10 -3.65
C VAL A 91 7.68 -15.36 -3.54
N ALA A 92 6.93 -15.53 -2.45
CA ALA A 92 6.05 -16.69 -2.26
C ALA A 92 4.98 -16.79 -3.35
N ILE A 93 4.36 -15.68 -3.75
CA ILE A 93 3.38 -15.65 -4.85
C ILE A 93 4.03 -16.00 -6.17
N LEU A 94 5.17 -15.41 -6.50
CA LEU A 94 5.87 -15.68 -7.76
C LEU A 94 6.28 -17.15 -7.87
N VAL A 95 6.83 -17.74 -6.80
CA VAL A 95 7.18 -19.17 -6.74
C VAL A 95 5.94 -20.04 -6.85
N THR A 96 4.85 -19.70 -6.16
CA THR A 96 3.59 -20.46 -6.21
C THR A 96 2.99 -20.43 -7.61
N LEU A 97 2.93 -19.27 -8.26
CA LEU A 97 2.43 -19.13 -9.63
C LEU A 97 3.30 -19.91 -10.63
N ALA A 98 4.63 -19.87 -10.47
CA ALA A 98 5.54 -20.65 -11.30
C ALA A 98 5.32 -22.16 -11.15
N ALA A 99 5.16 -22.63 -9.90
CA ALA A 99 4.89 -24.04 -9.61
C ALA A 99 3.53 -24.51 -10.17
N LEU A 100 2.47 -23.71 -9.99
CA LEU A 100 1.14 -24.00 -10.53
C LEU A 100 1.15 -24.01 -12.06
N PHE A 101 1.84 -23.05 -12.68
CA PHE A 101 2.02 -23.02 -14.12
C PHE A 101 2.73 -24.29 -14.60
N ALA A 102 3.86 -24.65 -14.01
CA ALA A 102 4.60 -25.86 -14.36
C ALA A 102 3.76 -27.14 -14.20
N ALA A 103 3.06 -27.28 -13.07
CA ALA A 103 2.16 -28.42 -12.82
C ALA A 103 1.04 -28.50 -13.87
N TRP A 104 0.43 -27.37 -14.22
CA TRP A 104 -0.58 -27.31 -15.28
C TRP A 104 -0.01 -27.70 -16.65
N ARG A 105 1.23 -27.27 -16.97
CA ARG A 105 1.89 -27.67 -18.22
C ARG A 105 2.14 -29.17 -18.28
N VAL A 106 2.66 -29.78 -17.21
CA VAL A 106 2.89 -31.23 -17.10
C VAL A 106 1.58 -32.01 -17.24
N TRP A 107 0.56 -31.64 -16.46
CA TRP A 107 -0.75 -32.29 -16.52
C TRP A 107 -1.40 -32.21 -17.91
N ARG A 108 -1.28 -31.05 -18.58
CA ARG A 108 -1.79 -30.88 -19.95
C ARG A 108 -0.99 -31.70 -20.97
N GLY A 109 0.32 -31.85 -20.78
CA GLY A 109 1.17 -32.73 -21.58
C GLY A 109 0.78 -34.20 -21.44
N TRP A 110 0.41 -34.65 -20.23
CA TRP A 110 -0.09 -36.01 -20.01
C TRP A 110 -1.45 -36.28 -20.65
N ARG A 111 -2.35 -35.29 -20.67
CA ARG A 111 -3.68 -35.44 -21.28
C ARG A 111 -3.73 -35.27 -22.79
N ARG A 112 -2.70 -34.71 -23.41
CA ARG A 112 -2.66 -34.45 -24.86
C ARG A 112 -1.39 -35.03 -25.45
N HIS A 113 -1.53 -36.03 -26.32
CA HIS A 113 -0.42 -36.53 -27.12
C HIS A 113 0.07 -35.42 -28.08
N GLY A 114 1.24 -34.85 -27.81
CA GLY A 114 1.95 -33.93 -28.71
C GLY A 114 1.98 -32.46 -28.27
N THR A 115 2.98 -32.11 -27.45
CA THR A 115 3.42 -30.72 -27.26
C THR A 115 4.80 -30.54 -27.88
N THR A 116 5.00 -29.51 -28.70
CA THR A 116 6.32 -29.20 -29.25
C THR A 116 7.10 -28.31 -28.29
N PRO A 117 8.45 -28.43 -28.22
CA PRO A 117 9.27 -27.56 -27.38
C PRO A 117 9.05 -26.07 -27.65
N VAL A 118 8.84 -25.69 -28.91
CA VAL A 118 8.56 -24.31 -29.32
C VAL A 118 7.24 -23.80 -28.70
N ARG A 119 6.21 -24.64 -28.63
CA ARG A 119 4.92 -24.27 -28.01
C ARG A 119 5.07 -24.08 -26.51
N GLU A 120 5.86 -24.91 -25.85
CA GLU A 120 6.16 -24.78 -24.42
C GLU A 120 6.94 -23.50 -24.14
N ALA A 121 8.01 -23.25 -24.90
CA ALA A 121 8.80 -22.02 -24.79
C ALA A 121 7.92 -20.76 -24.97
N ARG A 122 7.06 -20.74 -26.00
CA ARG A 122 6.10 -19.63 -26.20
C ARG A 122 5.15 -19.47 -25.01
N ALA A 123 4.60 -20.55 -24.47
CA ALA A 123 3.71 -20.48 -23.33
C ALA A 123 4.40 -19.90 -22.08
N VAL A 124 5.65 -20.31 -21.81
CA VAL A 124 6.46 -19.75 -20.72
C VAL A 124 6.69 -18.25 -20.94
N VAL A 125 7.13 -17.86 -22.14
CA VAL A 125 7.39 -16.45 -22.47
C VAL A 125 6.12 -15.59 -22.29
N PHE A 126 4.98 -16.01 -22.85
CA PHE A 126 3.73 -15.27 -22.68
C PHE A 126 3.25 -15.24 -21.23
N GLY A 127 3.45 -16.32 -20.46
CA GLY A 127 3.13 -16.35 -19.04
C GLY A 127 3.96 -15.35 -18.23
N VAL A 128 5.28 -15.33 -18.46
CA VAL A 128 6.20 -14.38 -17.81
C VAL A 128 5.87 -12.94 -18.22
N LEU A 129 5.70 -12.67 -19.50
CA LEU A 129 5.34 -11.33 -19.99
C LEU A 129 3.99 -10.86 -19.44
N GLY A 130 2.99 -11.74 -19.37
CA GLY A 130 1.70 -11.43 -18.77
C GLY A 130 1.80 -11.09 -17.28
N LEU A 131 2.61 -11.84 -16.53
CA LEU A 131 2.86 -11.58 -15.12
C LEU A 131 3.59 -10.24 -14.90
N LEU A 132 4.63 -9.97 -15.70
CA LEU A 132 5.35 -8.68 -15.65
C LEU A 132 4.43 -7.51 -16.00
N ALA A 133 3.62 -7.65 -17.05
CA ALA A 133 2.64 -6.64 -17.44
C ALA A 133 1.59 -6.41 -16.34
N PHE A 134 1.17 -7.46 -15.63
CA PHE A 134 0.23 -7.36 -14.52
C PHE A 134 0.81 -6.59 -13.33
N TYR A 135 2.05 -6.89 -12.92
CA TYR A 135 2.75 -6.13 -11.88
C TYR A 135 2.98 -4.68 -12.30
N ALA A 136 3.45 -4.47 -13.53
CA ALA A 136 3.65 -3.13 -14.07
C ALA A 136 2.33 -2.32 -14.07
N ALA A 137 1.21 -2.96 -14.40
CA ALA A 137 -0.10 -2.32 -14.35
C ALA A 137 -0.47 -1.87 -12.91
N GLY A 138 -0.29 -2.75 -11.92
CA GLY A 138 -0.58 -2.41 -10.51
C GLY A 138 0.30 -1.29 -9.96
N ILE A 139 1.52 -1.16 -10.47
CA ILE A 139 2.49 -0.12 -10.09
C ILE A 139 2.22 1.21 -10.79
N LEU A 140 1.93 1.17 -12.10
CA LEU A 140 1.96 2.37 -12.96
C LEU A 140 0.59 2.95 -13.28
N VAL A 141 -0.46 2.12 -13.35
CA VAL A 141 -1.76 2.56 -13.87
C VAL A 141 -2.53 3.30 -12.77
N PRO A 142 -2.87 4.59 -12.96
CA PRO A 142 -3.72 5.31 -12.03
C PRO A 142 -5.04 4.61 -11.81
N ARG A 143 -5.42 4.47 -10.54
CA ARG A 143 -6.68 3.84 -10.14
C ARG A 143 -7.26 4.51 -8.91
N PRO A 144 -8.59 4.41 -8.70
CA PRO A 144 -9.23 4.89 -7.48
C PRO A 144 -8.62 4.22 -6.25
N MET A 145 -8.51 4.97 -5.17
CA MET A 145 -7.97 4.51 -3.88
C MET A 145 -9.10 4.37 -2.86
N ALA A 146 -8.93 3.45 -1.91
CA ALA A 146 -9.66 3.52 -0.65
C ALA A 146 -9.14 4.73 0.15
N ARG A 147 -10.06 5.58 0.60
CA ARG A 147 -9.75 6.83 1.30
C ARG A 147 -10.08 6.70 2.78
N LEU A 148 -9.16 7.08 3.67
CA LEU A 148 -9.49 7.22 5.09
C LEU A 148 -10.39 8.44 5.32
N VAL A 149 -11.43 8.24 6.12
CA VAL A 149 -12.32 9.30 6.59
C VAL A 149 -12.46 9.20 8.10
N VAL A 150 -12.24 10.33 8.78
CA VAL A 150 -12.50 10.47 10.22
C VAL A 150 -13.98 10.73 10.44
N SER A 151 -14.56 10.00 11.40
CA SER A 151 -15.99 10.07 11.70
C SER A 151 -16.30 11.29 12.58
N PRO A 152 -17.44 11.97 12.39
CA PRO A 152 -17.86 13.04 13.29
C PRO A 152 -18.08 12.55 14.73
N PRO A 153 -17.81 13.39 15.76
CA PRO A 153 -17.33 14.78 15.67
C PRO A 153 -15.79 14.90 15.61
N LEU A 154 -15.06 13.79 15.60
CA LEU A 154 -13.59 13.80 15.70
C LEU A 154 -12.90 14.40 14.47
N ASN A 155 -13.59 14.47 13.34
CA ASN A 155 -13.09 15.09 12.11
C ASN A 155 -12.79 16.60 12.25
N GLU A 156 -13.26 17.25 13.32
CA GLU A 156 -12.95 18.65 13.63
C GLU A 156 -11.70 18.80 14.52
N ALA A 157 -11.23 17.72 15.15
CA ALA A 157 -10.17 17.74 16.16
C ALA A 157 -8.94 16.89 15.80
N LEU A 158 -9.09 15.91 14.90
CA LEU A 158 -8.00 15.04 14.45
C LEU A 158 -7.44 15.51 13.11
N VAL A 159 -6.16 15.26 12.90
CA VAL A 159 -5.45 15.55 11.65
C VAL A 159 -4.79 14.27 11.18
N VAL A 160 -5.09 13.85 9.95
CA VAL A 160 -4.51 12.64 9.38
C VAL A 160 -3.17 12.96 8.73
N VAL A 161 -2.08 12.41 9.27
CA VAL A 161 -0.70 12.75 8.87
C VAL A 161 0.06 11.55 8.30
N ASP A 162 0.74 11.77 7.18
CA ASP A 162 1.85 10.94 6.71
C ASP A 162 3.19 11.60 7.06
N PHE A 163 4.09 10.86 7.70
CA PHE A 163 5.39 11.38 8.13
C PHE A 163 6.55 11.04 7.19
N HIS A 164 6.29 10.29 6.11
CA HIS A 164 7.35 9.83 5.23
C HIS A 164 6.85 9.66 3.79
N SER A 165 7.25 10.57 2.91
CA SER A 165 6.94 10.47 1.49
C SER A 165 7.97 11.18 0.63
N HIS A 166 8.17 10.68 -0.59
CA HIS A 166 9.15 11.19 -1.54
C HIS A 166 8.47 11.82 -2.76
N THR A 167 9.23 12.60 -3.49
CA THR A 167 8.86 13.19 -4.78
C THR A 167 9.95 12.89 -5.82
N ARG A 168 9.74 13.33 -7.05
CA ARG A 168 10.74 13.26 -8.13
C ARG A 168 12.10 13.91 -7.81
N TYR A 169 12.19 14.69 -6.72
CA TYR A 169 13.42 15.33 -6.29
C TYR A 169 14.31 14.37 -5.49
N SER A 170 13.76 13.32 -4.90
CA SER A 170 14.54 12.21 -4.37
C SER A 170 15.18 11.38 -5.49
N HIS A 171 16.31 10.75 -5.19
CA HIS A 171 17.06 9.94 -6.16
C HIS A 171 16.35 8.65 -6.61
N ASP A 172 15.38 8.19 -5.83
CA ASP A 172 14.54 7.00 -6.02
C ASP A 172 13.05 7.33 -6.24
N GLY A 173 12.70 8.61 -6.23
CA GLY A 173 11.36 9.09 -6.58
C GLY A 173 11.06 8.90 -8.06
N ALA A 174 9.84 8.50 -8.38
CA ALA A 174 9.40 8.38 -9.76
C ALA A 174 9.43 9.77 -10.45
N PRO A 175 9.92 9.88 -11.70
CA PRO A 175 10.04 11.18 -12.39
C PRO A 175 8.73 11.96 -12.54
N TRP A 176 7.59 11.26 -12.57
CA TRP A 176 6.26 11.84 -12.66
C TRP A 176 5.64 12.21 -11.31
N PHE A 177 6.25 11.80 -10.20
CA PHE A 177 5.73 12.07 -8.86
C PHE A 177 6.18 13.46 -8.39
N THR A 178 5.69 14.47 -9.11
CA THR A 178 5.89 15.88 -8.74
C THR A 178 5.30 16.14 -7.35
N PRO A 179 5.71 17.23 -6.66
CA PRO A 179 5.09 17.62 -5.40
C PRO A 179 3.56 17.70 -5.45
N GLU A 180 3.00 18.16 -6.57
CA GLU A 180 1.54 18.23 -6.74
C GLU A 180 0.92 16.85 -7.05
N ALA A 181 1.63 15.95 -7.73
CA ALA A 181 1.19 14.56 -7.86
C ALA A 181 1.20 13.83 -6.50
N ASN A 182 2.21 14.10 -5.68
CA ASN A 182 2.30 13.64 -4.31
C ASN A 182 1.11 14.16 -3.47
N ARG A 183 0.80 15.46 -3.53
CA ARG A 183 -0.38 16.04 -2.85
C ARG A 183 -1.69 15.34 -3.27
N ARG A 184 -1.88 15.14 -4.59
CA ARG A 184 -3.08 14.47 -5.10
C ARG A 184 -3.20 13.05 -4.57
N TRP A 185 -2.12 12.28 -4.58
CA TRP A 185 -2.12 10.91 -4.07
C TRP A 185 -2.50 10.88 -2.58
N HIS A 186 -1.93 11.76 -1.76
CA HIS A 186 -2.25 11.84 -0.33
C HIS A 186 -3.70 12.26 -0.07
N ARG A 187 -4.22 13.23 -0.82
CA ARG A 187 -5.63 13.62 -0.74
C ARG A 187 -6.55 12.47 -1.07
N ASP A 188 -6.22 11.72 -2.12
CA ASP A 188 -7.02 10.59 -2.59
C ASP A 188 -6.95 9.40 -1.59
N ALA A 189 -5.85 9.29 -0.84
CA ALA A 189 -5.69 8.35 0.29
C ALA A 189 -6.35 8.82 1.60
N GLY A 190 -6.70 10.11 1.73
CA GLY A 190 -7.40 10.67 2.89
C GLY A 190 -6.51 11.34 3.94
N PHE A 191 -5.32 11.78 3.56
CA PHE A 191 -4.45 12.57 4.44
C PHE A 191 -4.80 14.07 4.40
N ASP A 192 -4.73 14.71 5.56
CA ASP A 192 -4.80 16.16 5.72
C ASP A 192 -3.42 16.79 5.60
N VAL A 193 -2.38 16.08 6.03
CA VAL A 193 -0.99 16.52 6.02
C VAL A 193 -0.08 15.39 5.55
N ALA A 194 0.95 15.73 4.77
CA ALA A 194 2.06 14.82 4.51
C ALA A 194 3.40 15.55 4.57
N TYR A 195 4.39 14.92 5.18
CA TYR A 195 5.78 15.39 5.14
C TYR A 195 6.47 14.85 3.90
N VAL A 196 7.03 15.77 3.11
CA VAL A 196 7.92 15.43 1.99
C VAL A 196 9.34 15.34 2.54
N THR A 197 9.91 14.14 2.50
CA THR A 197 11.19 13.76 3.13
C THR A 197 12.21 13.29 2.09
N ASP A 198 12.26 13.95 0.92
CA ASP A 198 13.20 13.60 -0.17
C ASP A 198 14.64 13.42 0.32
N HIS A 199 15.37 12.45 -0.26
CA HIS A 199 16.78 12.26 0.09
C HIS A 199 17.66 13.43 -0.35
N ARG A 200 18.41 14.00 0.61
CA ARG A 200 19.45 15.03 0.38
C ARG A 200 18.98 16.32 -0.30
N THR A 201 17.68 16.59 -0.26
CA THR A 201 17.11 17.80 -0.85
C THR A 201 15.81 18.16 -0.17
N VAL A 202 15.53 19.46 -0.05
CA VAL A 202 14.23 19.97 0.40
C VAL A 202 13.44 20.60 -0.74
N GLN A 203 13.92 20.46 -1.99
CA GLN A 203 13.32 21.14 -3.15
C GLN A 203 11.86 20.71 -3.39
N GLY A 204 11.55 19.41 -3.24
CA GLY A 204 10.18 18.93 -3.39
C GLY A 204 9.23 19.54 -2.37
N ALA A 205 9.64 19.57 -1.11
CA ALA A 205 8.89 20.22 -0.03
C ALA A 205 8.72 21.75 -0.26
N GLU A 206 9.77 22.45 -0.68
CA GLU A 206 9.70 23.90 -0.92
C GLU A 206 8.81 24.26 -2.12
N GLU A 207 8.85 23.46 -3.20
CA GLU A 207 7.92 23.62 -4.31
C GLU A 207 6.48 23.31 -3.87
N ALA A 208 6.28 22.25 -3.09
CA ALA A 208 4.98 21.88 -2.57
C ALA A 208 4.36 23.01 -1.75
N ARG A 209 5.13 23.59 -0.82
CA ARG A 209 4.66 24.59 0.13
C ARG A 209 4.10 25.83 -0.52
N ARG A 210 4.65 26.25 -1.68
CA ARG A 210 4.15 27.39 -2.45
C ARG A 210 2.69 27.23 -2.89
N HIS A 211 2.22 25.99 -2.96
CA HIS A 211 0.88 25.61 -3.38
C HIS A 211 0.06 24.99 -2.24
N ASN A 212 0.50 25.11 -0.99
CA ASN A 212 -0.31 24.67 0.14
C ASN A 212 -1.61 25.49 0.23
N PRO A 213 -2.71 24.86 0.68
CA PRO A 213 -3.94 25.58 0.95
C PRO A 213 -3.69 26.67 1.99
N ARG A 214 -4.39 27.80 1.85
CA ARG A 214 -4.26 28.93 2.79
C ARG A 214 -5.06 28.71 4.06
N ILE A 215 -6.10 27.87 3.98
CA ILE A 215 -7.03 27.58 5.07
C ILE A 215 -6.96 26.09 5.36
N ALA A 216 -6.91 25.75 6.65
CA ALA A 216 -6.94 24.36 7.09
C ALA A 216 -8.23 23.67 6.61
N GLY A 217 -8.11 22.43 6.12
CA GLY A 217 -9.24 21.64 5.61
C GLY A 217 -9.60 21.86 4.14
N GLU A 218 -9.04 22.86 3.44
CA GLU A 218 -9.29 23.05 2.00
C GLU A 218 -8.56 22.04 1.10
N GLY A 219 -7.63 21.28 1.66
CA GLY A 219 -6.92 20.21 0.98
C GLY A 219 -5.75 19.69 1.80
N THR A 220 -5.08 18.67 1.28
CA THR A 220 -3.87 18.12 1.90
C THR A 220 -2.77 19.17 1.89
N THR A 221 -2.14 19.42 3.05
CA THR A 221 -0.98 20.30 3.23
C THR A 221 0.31 19.49 3.14
N LEU A 222 1.29 19.96 2.38
CA LEU A 222 2.60 19.32 2.29
C LEU A 222 3.62 20.10 3.10
N LEU A 223 4.24 19.43 4.08
CA LEU A 223 5.21 20.02 5.00
C LEU A 223 6.62 19.56 4.66
N GLN A 224 7.60 20.36 5.08
CA GLN A 224 9.01 20.05 4.86
C GLN A 224 9.50 19.03 5.88
N GLY A 225 10.03 17.92 5.39
CA GLY A 225 10.97 17.07 6.09
C GLY A 225 12.22 16.87 5.23
N LEU A 226 13.11 15.99 5.70
CA LEU A 226 14.29 15.55 4.98
C LEU A 226 14.68 14.18 5.55
N GLU A 227 14.81 13.17 4.68
CA GLU A 227 15.35 11.89 5.12
C GLU A 227 16.88 11.92 5.06
N VAL A 228 17.50 11.74 6.23
CA VAL A 228 18.94 11.82 6.46
C VAL A 228 19.42 10.61 7.26
N VAL A 229 20.73 10.47 7.37
CA VAL A 229 21.35 9.44 8.21
C VAL A 229 21.80 10.06 9.55
N TRP A 230 21.49 9.37 10.64
CA TRP A 230 22.00 9.68 11.95
C TRP A 230 22.36 8.38 12.69
N GLN A 231 23.56 8.30 13.26
CA GLN A 231 24.03 7.14 14.02
C GLN A 231 23.84 5.79 13.29
N HIS A 232 24.11 5.76 11.97
CA HIS A 232 23.94 4.60 11.07
C HIS A 232 22.50 4.14 10.80
N ALA A 233 21.50 4.97 11.11
CA ALA A 233 20.11 4.74 10.75
C ALA A 233 19.57 5.89 9.90
N HIS A 234 18.57 5.58 9.06
CA HIS A 234 17.78 6.61 8.41
C HIS A 234 16.82 7.23 9.42
N VAL A 235 16.68 8.55 9.36
CA VAL A 235 15.77 9.33 10.18
C VAL A 235 15.15 10.44 9.34
N ASN A 236 13.88 10.76 9.59
CA ASN A 236 13.26 11.96 9.04
C ASN A 236 13.48 13.13 10.00
N LEU A 237 14.11 14.20 9.52
CA LEU A 237 14.19 15.48 10.21
C LEU A 237 13.07 16.39 9.73
N LEU A 238 12.09 16.67 10.58
CA LEU A 238 11.00 17.59 10.24
C LEU A 238 11.51 19.04 10.26
N GLY A 239 11.15 19.85 9.28
CA GLY A 239 11.53 21.27 9.22
C GLY A 239 13.02 21.56 9.01
N ALA A 240 13.77 20.61 8.43
CA ALA A 240 15.24 20.59 8.30
C ALA A 240 15.92 21.85 7.73
N GLN A 241 15.23 22.65 6.91
CA GLN A 241 15.75 23.87 6.29
C GLN A 241 14.80 25.07 6.45
N GLN A 242 13.84 24.96 7.37
CA GLN A 242 12.97 26.06 7.78
C GLN A 242 13.24 26.38 9.25
N THR A 243 12.66 25.57 10.14
CA THR A 243 12.82 25.74 11.59
C THR A 243 14.23 25.37 12.04
N PHE A 244 14.83 24.37 11.40
CA PHE A 244 16.06 23.72 11.85
C PHE A 244 17.20 23.76 10.82
N SER A 245 17.37 24.92 10.17
CA SER A 245 18.46 25.09 9.19
C SER A 245 19.83 24.93 9.87
N GLY A 246 20.73 24.19 9.21
CA GLY A 246 22.09 23.93 9.70
C GLY A 246 22.25 22.71 10.60
N LEU A 247 21.22 21.86 10.76
CA LEU A 247 21.32 20.61 11.51
C LEU A 247 21.96 19.44 10.76
N THR A 248 22.23 19.61 9.47
CA THR A 248 22.81 18.57 8.61
C THR A 248 24.18 18.99 8.11
N ASP A 249 24.93 18.02 7.58
CA ASP A 249 26.11 18.30 6.78
C ASP A 249 25.77 19.16 5.54
N PRO A 250 26.77 19.77 4.88
CA PRO A 250 26.54 20.59 3.68
C PRO A 250 25.88 19.84 2.51
N ASN A 251 25.92 18.50 2.53
CA ASN A 251 25.37 17.65 1.48
C ASN A 251 23.95 17.17 1.80
N LEU A 252 23.38 17.62 2.93
CA LEU A 252 22.07 17.23 3.44
C LEU A 252 21.91 15.71 3.62
N ARG A 253 23.01 15.01 3.88
CA ARG A 253 23.06 13.55 3.97
C ARG A 253 23.00 13.08 5.41
N ASP A 254 23.79 13.69 6.28
CA ASP A 254 24.00 13.24 7.65
C ASP A 254 23.62 14.36 8.62
N ILE A 255 23.11 14.02 9.80
CA ILE A 255 22.91 14.98 10.89
C ILE A 255 24.27 15.41 11.46
N ASP A 256 24.43 16.70 11.76
CA ASP A 256 25.55 17.21 12.55
C ASP A 256 25.22 17.08 14.04
N ASP A 257 25.93 16.19 14.74
CA ASP A 257 25.71 15.89 16.17
C ASP A 257 25.83 17.13 17.06
N LYS A 258 26.74 18.07 16.74
CA LYS A 258 26.94 19.28 17.55
C LYS A 258 25.82 20.27 17.32
N ALA A 259 25.40 20.44 16.07
CA ALA A 259 24.27 21.29 15.73
C ALA A 259 22.97 20.75 16.36
N LEU A 260 22.74 19.44 16.29
CA LEU A 260 21.61 18.78 16.92
C LEU A 260 21.63 18.97 18.44
N ALA A 261 22.78 18.74 19.10
CA ALA A 261 22.91 18.93 20.54
C ALA A 261 22.61 20.39 20.95
N LEU A 262 23.13 21.38 20.20
CA LEU A 262 22.88 22.79 20.46
C LEU A 262 21.40 23.17 20.28
N ALA A 263 20.78 22.76 19.18
CA ALA A 263 19.38 23.06 18.90
C ALA A 263 18.43 22.36 19.88
N SER A 264 18.78 21.16 20.35
CA SER A 264 17.99 20.43 21.32
C SER A 264 17.92 21.13 22.68
N MET A 265 18.88 21.99 23.02
CA MET A 265 18.86 22.75 24.28
C MET A 265 17.84 23.91 24.27
N ILE A 266 17.20 24.23 23.14
CA ILE A 266 16.22 25.31 23.05
C ILE A 266 14.85 24.77 23.49
N PRO A 267 14.33 25.17 24.67
CA PRO A 267 13.07 24.63 25.17
C PRO A 267 11.93 24.95 24.21
N HIS A 268 11.01 23.99 24.03
CA HIS A 268 9.84 24.11 23.15
C HIS A 268 10.12 24.26 21.64
N HIS A 269 11.39 24.22 21.23
CA HIS A 269 11.82 24.27 19.84
C HIS A 269 12.86 23.17 19.55
N GLU A 270 12.60 21.98 20.06
CA GLU A 270 13.49 20.84 19.89
C GLU A 270 13.32 20.23 18.49
N PRO A 271 14.42 19.83 17.83
CA PRO A 271 14.34 19.12 16.56
C PRO A 271 13.57 17.80 16.68
N VAL A 272 12.67 17.54 15.74
CA VAL A 272 11.91 16.29 15.69
C VAL A 272 12.57 15.36 14.68
N LEU A 273 13.26 14.36 15.22
CA LEU A 273 13.82 13.23 14.49
C LEU A 273 12.89 12.04 14.62
N ILE A 274 12.51 11.44 13.49
CA ILE A 274 11.71 10.23 13.40
C ILE A 274 12.60 9.08 12.93
N PHE A 275 12.68 7.99 13.69
CA PHE A 275 13.40 6.80 13.25
C PHE A 275 12.57 6.03 12.20
N THR A 276 13.16 5.79 11.04
CA THR A 276 12.47 5.17 9.90
C THR A 276 12.88 3.72 9.67
N PHE A 277 12.05 2.96 8.94
CA PHE A 277 12.35 1.60 8.50
C PHE A 277 12.54 1.53 6.97
N PRO A 278 13.31 0.56 6.44
CA PRO A 278 14.05 -0.49 7.13
C PRO A 278 15.25 0.03 7.92
N GLY A 279 15.29 -0.30 9.22
CA GLY A 279 16.28 0.19 10.18
C GLY A 279 16.53 -0.84 11.26
N LEU A 280 17.68 -0.73 11.93
CA LEU A 280 18.05 -1.64 13.01
C LEU A 280 17.84 -0.93 14.34
N LEU A 281 16.93 -1.43 15.17
CA LEU A 281 16.59 -0.84 16.48
C LEU A 281 17.79 -0.63 17.43
N ARG A 282 18.93 -1.29 17.21
CA ARG A 282 20.16 -1.03 17.97
C ARG A 282 20.82 0.33 17.66
N HIS A 283 20.42 0.96 16.56
CA HIS A 283 20.84 2.29 16.12
C HIS A 283 19.78 3.35 16.46
N LEU A 284 18.72 2.97 17.18
CA LEU A 284 17.79 3.92 17.75
C LEU A 284 18.47 4.59 18.94
N HIS A 285 18.51 5.92 18.92
CA HIS A 285 19.00 6.75 20.01
C HIS A 285 17.88 7.71 20.43
N PRO A 286 16.99 7.29 21.34
CA PRO A 286 15.93 8.13 21.89
C PRO A 286 16.54 9.32 22.63
N ALA A 287 15.82 10.43 22.68
CA ALA A 287 16.18 11.47 23.63
C ALA A 287 15.76 11.10 25.04
N ALA A 288 16.67 11.29 25.98
CA ALA A 288 16.45 10.94 27.38
C ALA A 288 15.43 11.86 28.08
N ALA A 289 15.33 13.11 27.63
CA ALA A 289 14.46 14.14 28.18
C ALA A 289 14.29 15.31 27.20
N PRO A 290 13.32 16.21 27.43
CA PRO A 290 13.35 17.54 26.83
C PRO A 290 14.72 18.20 27.05
N GLY A 291 15.20 18.96 26.08
CA GLY A 291 16.54 19.57 26.11
C GLY A 291 17.66 18.69 25.55
N THR A 292 17.40 17.40 25.24
CA THR A 292 18.45 16.45 24.83
C THR A 292 18.35 16.02 23.37
N PRO A 293 19.48 15.80 22.67
CA PRO A 293 19.46 15.30 21.30
C PRO A 293 18.96 13.87 21.25
N GLY A 294 18.16 13.54 20.23
CA GLY A 294 17.67 12.19 20.03
C GLY A 294 16.38 12.10 19.22
N VAL A 295 16.05 10.87 18.85
CA VAL A 295 14.79 10.51 18.22
C VAL A 295 13.63 10.81 19.17
N ARG A 296 12.54 11.35 18.62
CA ARG A 296 11.30 11.69 19.33
C ARG A 296 10.11 10.85 18.87
N ALA A 297 10.20 10.24 17.70
CA ALA A 297 9.17 9.37 17.16
C ALA A 297 9.78 8.19 16.41
N ILE A 298 9.04 7.10 16.28
CA ILE A 298 9.46 5.91 15.54
C ILE A 298 8.31 5.43 14.66
N GLU A 299 8.65 5.02 13.44
CA GLU A 299 7.67 4.41 12.55
C GLU A 299 7.22 3.04 13.07
N ILE A 300 5.92 2.90 13.34
CA ILE A 300 5.29 1.60 13.62
C ILE A 300 4.84 0.91 12.34
N VAL A 301 4.68 1.67 11.26
CA VAL A 301 4.44 1.20 9.89
C VAL A 301 5.27 2.05 8.94
N ASP A 302 6.02 1.37 8.07
CA ASP A 302 6.68 1.94 6.90
C ASP A 302 6.14 1.21 5.67
N GLY A 303 5.76 1.97 4.64
CA GLY A 303 5.07 1.45 3.46
C GLY A 303 5.95 0.77 2.42
N SER A 304 7.27 0.84 2.53
CA SER A 304 8.15 0.12 1.62
C SER A 304 8.03 -1.39 1.83
N PRO A 305 8.25 -2.23 0.79
CA PRO A 305 8.20 -3.69 0.96
C PRO A 305 9.15 -4.23 2.04
N ARG A 306 10.28 -3.55 2.27
CA ARG A 306 11.26 -3.89 3.32
C ARG A 306 10.81 -3.36 4.69
N GLY A 307 10.34 -2.13 4.76
CA GLY A 307 9.81 -1.56 6.00
C GLY A 307 8.57 -2.29 6.50
N LEU A 308 7.62 -2.66 5.63
CA LEU A 308 6.51 -3.57 5.95
C LEU A 308 7.01 -4.92 6.51
N SER A 309 8.12 -5.45 5.98
CA SER A 309 8.72 -6.71 6.46
C SER A 309 9.30 -6.56 7.87
N ASP A 310 9.94 -5.44 8.14
CA ASP A 310 10.63 -5.18 9.39
C ASP A 310 9.67 -4.75 10.48
N THR A 311 8.81 -3.76 10.23
CA THR A 311 7.78 -3.30 11.16
C THR A 311 6.81 -4.41 11.53
N ARG A 312 6.39 -5.27 10.59
CA ARG A 312 5.55 -6.44 10.91
C ARG A 312 6.25 -7.43 11.84
N ARG A 313 7.54 -7.67 11.65
CA ARG A 313 8.34 -8.60 12.46
C ARG A 313 8.68 -8.04 13.84
N LEU A 314 8.93 -6.73 13.90
CA LEU A 314 9.43 -6.03 15.08
C LEU A 314 8.33 -5.27 15.84
N ARG A 315 7.07 -5.27 15.37
CA ARG A 315 5.97 -4.46 15.90
C ARG A 315 5.92 -4.38 17.43
N THR A 316 5.86 -5.54 18.10
CA THR A 316 5.80 -5.57 19.58
C THR A 316 7.01 -4.90 20.20
N LYS A 317 8.21 -5.14 19.65
CA LYS A 317 9.43 -4.50 20.13
C LYS A 317 9.44 -2.99 19.86
N ILE A 318 8.94 -2.55 18.71
CA ILE A 318 8.80 -1.12 18.38
C ILE A 318 7.85 -0.46 19.38
N ALA A 319 6.67 -1.06 19.62
CA ALA A 319 5.68 -0.54 20.56
C ALA A 319 6.23 -0.49 22.00
N THR A 320 6.93 -1.54 22.45
CA THR A 320 7.55 -1.56 23.78
C THR A 320 8.62 -0.49 23.93
N VAL A 321 9.52 -0.35 22.95
CA VAL A 321 10.57 0.68 23.00
C VAL A 321 9.95 2.08 22.95
N ALA A 322 8.89 2.28 22.18
CA ALA A 322 8.21 3.56 22.15
C ALA A 322 7.54 3.90 23.50
N ASP A 323 6.97 2.92 24.19
CA ASP A 323 6.41 3.11 25.54
C ASP A 323 7.52 3.39 26.57
N ASP A 324 8.58 2.56 26.59
CA ASP A 324 9.70 2.67 27.52
C ASP A 324 10.45 4.01 27.38
N ASP A 325 10.68 4.46 26.14
CA ASP A 325 11.44 5.68 25.83
C ASP A 325 10.54 6.89 25.51
N SER A 326 9.23 6.79 25.72
CA SER A 326 8.24 7.86 25.46
C SER A 326 8.31 8.43 24.03
N LEU A 327 8.50 7.56 23.02
CA LEU A 327 8.51 7.94 21.61
C LEU A 327 7.08 7.95 21.05
N ALA A 328 6.77 8.95 20.22
CA ALA A 328 5.54 8.91 19.43
C ALA A 328 5.61 7.78 18.39
N LEU A 329 4.50 7.05 18.22
CA LEU A 329 4.35 6.10 17.13
C LEU A 329 3.76 6.81 15.93
N VAL A 330 4.42 6.70 14.78
CA VAL A 330 3.96 7.32 13.52
C VAL A 330 3.92 6.31 12.38
N ALA A 331 3.21 6.65 11.32
CA ALA A 331 3.22 5.92 10.07
C ALA A 331 3.88 6.75 8.96
N GLY A 332 4.67 6.06 8.14
CA GLY A 332 5.25 6.55 6.90
C GLY A 332 4.72 5.75 5.72
N THR A 333 4.20 6.41 4.68
CA THR A 333 3.84 5.69 3.45
C THR A 333 5.06 5.26 2.66
N ASP A 334 6.18 5.94 2.86
CA ASP A 334 7.42 5.83 2.09
C ASP A 334 7.13 5.77 0.57
N ASN A 335 6.16 6.58 0.15
CA ASN A 335 5.68 6.51 -1.22
C ASN A 335 6.59 7.32 -2.14
N HIS A 336 7.08 6.63 -3.18
CA HIS A 336 7.95 7.18 -4.21
C HIS A 336 7.22 7.44 -5.53
N GLY A 337 5.88 7.38 -5.55
CA GLY A 337 5.05 7.57 -6.73
C GLY A 337 4.65 6.30 -7.45
N TRP A 338 4.65 5.19 -6.72
CA TRP A 338 4.35 3.85 -7.22
C TRP A 338 3.14 3.29 -6.48
N GLY A 339 2.18 2.76 -7.24
CA GLY A 339 0.96 2.21 -6.66
C GLY A 339 -0.01 3.28 -6.13
N TYR A 340 -1.18 2.81 -5.73
CA TYR A 340 -2.35 3.63 -5.39
C TYR A 340 -3.04 3.03 -4.18
N THR A 341 -2.27 2.83 -3.10
CA THR A 341 -2.74 2.24 -1.83
C THR A 341 -1.93 2.83 -0.68
N ALA A 342 -2.59 3.34 0.35
CA ALA A 342 -1.91 3.76 1.57
C ALA A 342 -1.85 2.58 2.58
N PRO A 343 -0.69 2.29 3.18
CA PRO A 343 -0.53 1.18 4.12
C PRO A 343 -0.99 1.50 5.55
N ALA A 344 -0.94 2.76 5.95
CA ALA A 344 -1.29 3.24 7.29
C ALA A 344 -1.45 4.76 7.30
N TRP A 345 -1.96 5.27 8.43
CA TRP A 345 -2.16 6.70 8.71
C TRP A 345 -1.83 6.98 10.17
N THR A 346 -1.35 8.20 10.48
CA THR A 346 -1.24 8.71 11.85
C THR A 346 -2.41 9.67 12.11
N LEU A 347 -3.01 9.61 13.30
CA LEU A 347 -4.20 10.38 13.71
C LEU A 347 -3.91 11.36 14.85
#